data_AF-A0A1S1TZS3-F1
#
_entry.id   AF-A0A1S1TZS3-F1
#
_cell.length_a   1.000
_cell.length_b   1.000
_cell.length_c   1.000
_cell.angle_alpha   90.00
_cell.angle_beta   90.00
_cell.angle_gamma   90.00
#
_symmetry.space_group_name_H-M   'P 1'
#
loop_
_entity.id
_entity.type
_entity.pdbx_description
1 polymer ?
#
loop_
_entity_poly.entity_id
_entity_poly.type
_entity_poly.pdbx_seq_one_letter_code
_entity_poly.pdbx_strand_id
1 'polypeptide(L)'
;MSAIEFDAVQVLLPSISKKRCTVARAALVDGETLAVVGDRFNCSRQAVNTLVNIFCDGLTRFHAAQRVMNADELVPPGWERATLMAPSQLMNKFRAEINELENTN
;
A
#
# COMPACT_ATOMS: atom_id res chain seq x y z
N MET A 1 -6.84 8.17 1.30
CA MET A 1 -5.98 7.07 0.78
C MET A 1 -6.64 6.51 -0.47
N SER A 2 -5.89 5.86 -1.35
CA SER A 2 -6.46 5.21 -2.53
C SER A 2 -7.27 3.96 -2.14
N ALA A 3 -8.14 3.51 -3.04
CA ALA A 3 -8.90 2.26 -2.84
C ALA A 3 -7.96 1.04 -2.71
N ILE A 4 -6.88 1.00 -3.49
CA ILE A 4 -5.91 -0.10 -3.48
C ILE A 4 -5.18 -0.16 -2.14
N GLU A 5 -4.70 0.98 -1.62
CA GLU A 5 -4.08 1.05 -0.30
C GLU A 5 -5.05 0.63 0.80
N PHE A 6 -6.30 1.07 0.72
CA PHE A 6 -7.34 0.68 1.66
C PHE A 6 -7.57 -0.83 1.66
N ASP A 7 -7.73 -1.43 0.48
CA ASP A 7 -7.99 -2.87 0.34
C ASP A 7 -6.78 -3.68 0.82
N ALA A 8 -5.56 -3.22 0.55
CA ALA A 8 -4.33 -3.84 1.07
C ALA A 8 -4.26 -3.79 2.61
N VAL A 9 -4.56 -2.63 3.22
CA VAL A 9 -4.58 -2.48 4.68
C VAL A 9 -5.71 -3.29 5.30
N GLN A 10 -6.88 -3.40 4.65
CA GLN A 10 -8.00 -4.20 5.14
C GLN A 10 -7.63 -5.67 5.32
N VAL A 11 -6.82 -6.25 4.43
CA VAL A 11 -6.31 -7.63 4.56
C VAL A 11 -5.47 -7.81 5.83
N LEU A 12 -4.76 -6.76 6.25
CA LEU A 12 -3.91 -6.77 7.45
C LEU A 12 -4.70 -6.53 8.75
N LEU A 13 -6.00 -6.20 8.66
CA LEU A 13 -6.86 -5.88 9.79
C LEU A 13 -8.04 -6.87 9.90
N PRO A 14 -7.79 -8.19 10.08
CA PRO A 14 -8.84 -9.22 10.01
C PRO A 14 -9.89 -9.13 11.13
N SER A 15 -9.59 -8.42 12.22
CA SER A 15 -10.50 -8.21 13.36
C SER A 15 -11.54 -7.11 13.11
N ILE A 16 -11.38 -6.30 12.06
CA ILE A 16 -12.34 -5.24 11.72
C ILE A 16 -13.51 -5.85 10.94
N SER A 17 -14.72 -5.68 11.47
CA SER A 17 -15.92 -6.20 10.82
C SER A 17 -16.21 -5.51 9.49
N LYS A 18 -16.89 -6.20 8.56
CA LYS A 18 -17.28 -5.65 7.25
C LYS A 18 -17.99 -4.30 7.37
N LYS A 19 -18.93 -4.14 8.32
CA LYS A 19 -19.62 -2.87 8.58
C LYS A 19 -18.64 -1.74 8.91
N ARG A 20 -17.65 -2.02 9.78
CA ARG A 20 -16.63 -1.05 10.17
C ARG A 20 -15.69 -0.72 9.00
N CYS A 21 -15.38 -1.68 8.14
CA CYS A 21 -14.65 -1.41 6.89
C CYS A 21 -15.45 -0.47 5.97
N THR A 22 -16.76 -0.67 5.81
CA THR A 22 -17.61 0.22 5.00
C THR A 22 -17.64 1.64 5.55
N VAL A 23 -17.72 1.80 6.88
CA VAL A 23 -17.64 3.11 7.55
C VAL A 23 -16.29 3.79 7.28
N ALA A 24 -15.19 3.05 7.42
CA ALA A 24 -13.85 3.59 7.19
C ALA A 24 -13.63 3.98 5.73
N ARG A 25 -14.09 3.15 4.78
CA ARG A 25 -13.98 3.39 3.34
C ARG A 25 -14.68 4.69 2.92
N ALA A 26 -15.89 4.93 3.44
CA ALA A 26 -16.64 6.15 3.18
C ALA A 26 -15.83 7.42 3.50
N ALA A 27 -15.15 7.42 4.65
CA ALA A 27 -14.35 8.55 5.07
C ALA A 27 -12.98 8.63 4.34
N LEU A 28 -12.33 7.49 4.11
CA LEU A 28 -10.94 7.43 3.69
C LEU A 28 -10.71 7.34 2.18
N VAL A 29 -11.67 6.77 1.46
CA VAL A 29 -11.63 6.50 0.02
C VAL A 29 -12.67 7.35 -0.71
N ASP A 30 -13.91 7.36 -0.21
CA ASP A 30 -15.01 8.07 -0.88
C ASP A 30 -15.03 9.57 -0.56
N GLY A 31 -14.21 10.03 0.40
CA GLY A 31 -14.00 11.44 0.73
C GLY A 31 -15.13 12.08 1.55
N GLU A 32 -16.00 11.28 2.15
CA GLU A 32 -17.10 11.80 2.97
C GLU A 32 -16.58 12.35 4.32
N THR A 33 -17.24 13.39 4.82
CA THR A 33 -16.88 13.95 6.13
C THR A 33 -17.29 13.02 7.27
N LEU A 34 -16.57 13.07 8.39
CA LEU A 34 -16.85 12.21 9.55
C LEU A 34 -18.28 12.38 10.10
N ALA A 35 -18.86 13.57 9.97
CA ALA A 35 -20.24 13.84 10.41
C ALA A 35 -21.23 13.12 9.50
N VAL A 36 -21.10 13.29 8.17
CA VAL A 36 -21.97 12.63 7.17
C VAL A 36 -21.91 11.11 7.31
N VAL A 37 -20.71 10.56 7.48
CA VAL A 37 -20.51 9.12 7.70
C VAL A 37 -21.16 8.67 9.02
N GLY A 38 -20.97 9.43 10.09
CA GLY A 38 -21.58 9.14 11.40
C GLY A 38 -23.10 9.07 11.32
N ASP A 39 -23.72 10.07 10.70
CA ASP A 39 -25.17 10.13 10.50
C ASP A 39 -25.66 8.95 9.64
N ARG A 40 -24.98 8.68 8.51
CA ARG A 40 -25.36 7.60 7.58
C ARG A 40 -25.31 6.20 8.22
N PHE A 41 -24.30 5.93 9.05
CA PHE A 41 -24.10 4.62 9.65
C PHE A 41 -24.60 4.50 11.10
N ASN A 42 -25.28 5.56 11.59
CA ASN A 42 -25.79 5.68 12.94
C ASN A 42 -24.68 5.41 13.99
N CYS A 43 -23.55 6.09 13.85
CA CYS A 43 -22.42 6.02 14.78
C CYS A 43 -21.85 7.39 15.08
N SER A 44 -21.16 7.54 16.21
CA SER A 44 -20.61 8.83 16.60
C SER A 44 -19.45 9.24 15.69
N ARG A 45 -19.24 10.56 15.53
CA ARG A 45 -18.08 11.12 14.83
C ARG A 45 -16.75 10.55 15.36
N GLN A 46 -16.68 10.33 16.67
CA GLN A 46 -15.52 9.73 17.34
C GLN A 46 -15.31 8.29 16.89
N ALA A 47 -16.37 7.49 16.75
CA ALA A 47 -16.25 6.11 16.25
C ALA A 47 -15.72 6.06 14.81
N VAL A 48 -16.17 6.98 13.95
CA VAL A 48 -15.62 7.13 12.59
C VAL A 48 -14.15 7.53 12.65
N ASN A 49 -13.79 8.53 13.47
CA ASN A 49 -12.41 8.99 13.61
C ASN A 49 -11.46 7.89 14.12
N THR A 50 -11.92 7.06 15.07
CA THR A 50 -11.16 5.91 15.55
C THR A 50 -10.87 4.92 14.42
N LEU A 51 -11.85 4.67 13.55
CA LEU A 51 -11.65 3.80 12.39
C LEU A 51 -10.66 4.40 11.39
N VAL A 52 -10.78 5.70 11.12
CA VAL A 52 -9.83 6.45 10.28
C VAL A 52 -8.41 6.26 10.78
N ASN A 53 -8.18 6.49 12.07
CA ASN A 53 -6.85 6.35 12.68
C ASN A 53 -6.31 4.92 12.58
N ILE A 54 -7.13 3.89 12.84
CA ILE A 54 -6.73 2.48 12.72
C ILE A 54 -6.20 2.16 11.32
N PHE A 55 -6.90 2.62 10.27
CA PHE A 55 -6.47 2.37 8.88
C PHE A 55 -5.24 3.20 8.49
N CYS A 56 -5.12 4.45 8.95
CA CYS A 56 -3.93 5.27 8.73
C CYS A 56 -2.69 4.69 9.42
N ASP A 57 -2.84 4.17 10.63
CA ASP A 57 -1.77 3.46 11.36
C ASP A 57 -1.39 2.17 10.63
N GLY A 58 -2.39 1.42 10.14
CA GLY A 58 -2.17 0.24 9.31
C GLY A 58 -1.37 0.54 8.05
N LEU A 59 -1.72 1.60 7.33
CA LEU A 59 -0.99 2.05 6.13
C LEU A 59 0.45 2.45 6.47
N THR A 60 0.66 3.14 7.58
CA THR A 60 1.99 3.54 8.05
C THR A 60 2.86 2.31 8.34
N ARG A 61 2.31 1.30 9.03
CA ARG A 61 3.01 0.03 9.31
C ARG A 61 3.29 -0.76 8.04
N PHE A 62 2.35 -0.77 7.10
CA PHE A 62 2.54 -1.41 5.79
C PHE A 62 3.71 -0.78 5.02
N HIS A 63 3.76 0.56 4.93
CA HIS A 63 4.88 1.25 4.30
C HIS A 63 6.20 1.05 5.05
N ALA A 64 6.19 0.98 6.39
CA ALA A 64 7.38 0.67 7.16
C ALA A 64 7.90 -0.75 6.86
N ALA A 65 7.02 -1.74 6.81
CA ALA A 65 7.37 -3.11 6.45
C ALA A 65 7.94 -3.20 5.03
N GLN A 66 7.32 -2.53 4.05
CA GLN A 66 7.84 -2.45 2.69
C GLN A 66 9.25 -1.86 2.65
N ARG A 67 9.53 -0.78 3.40
CA ARG A 67 10.87 -0.20 3.45
C ARG A 67 11.91 -1.18 3.99
N VAL A 68 11.58 -1.93 5.04
CA VAL A 68 12.49 -2.96 5.59
C VAL A 68 12.75 -4.06 4.57
N MET A 69 11.71 -4.60 3.94
CA MET A 69 11.86 -5.63 2.90
C MET A 69 12.71 -5.17 1.72
N ASN A 70 12.56 -3.90 1.31
CA ASN A 70 13.36 -3.34 0.23
C ASN A 70 14.80 -2.98 0.65
N ALA A 71 15.04 -2.76 1.95
CA ALA A 71 16.35 -2.40 2.49
C ALA A 71 17.26 -3.61 2.79
N ASP A 72 16.68 -4.77 3.09
CA ASP A 72 17.44 -5.95 3.60
C ASP A 72 18.12 -6.78 2.50
N GLU A 73 17.87 -6.47 1.24
CA GLU A 73 18.53 -7.14 0.12
C GLU A 73 19.68 -6.23 -0.33
N LEU A 74 20.81 -6.32 0.38
CA LEU A 74 22.04 -5.58 0.11
C LEU A 74 22.42 -5.70 -1.37
N VAL A 75 22.17 -4.63 -2.11
CA VAL A 75 22.64 -4.48 -3.48
C VAL A 75 24.16 -4.29 -3.42
N PRO A 76 24.97 -5.05 -4.19
CA PRO A 76 26.42 -4.91 -4.17
C PRO A 76 26.88 -3.46 -4.44
N PRO A 77 28.07 -3.05 -3.99
CA PRO A 77 28.61 -1.73 -4.31
C PRO A 77 28.63 -1.49 -5.83
N GLY A 78 28.09 -0.36 -6.27
CA GLY A 78 27.99 0.01 -7.69
C GLY A 78 26.76 -0.53 -8.41
N TRP A 79 25.90 -1.30 -7.75
CA TRP A 79 24.64 -1.77 -8.29
C TRP A 79 23.47 -0.91 -7.79
N GLU A 80 22.42 -0.78 -8.62
CA GLU A 80 21.18 -0.07 -8.29
C GLU A 80 20.00 -1.01 -8.51
N ARG A 81 19.02 -0.98 -7.60
CA ARG A 81 17.74 -1.70 -7.79
C ARG A 81 16.67 -0.72 -8.23
N ALA A 82 16.05 -1.01 -9.37
CA ALA A 82 14.89 -0.28 -9.87
C ALA A 82 13.74 -1.25 -10.18
N THR A 83 12.52 -0.89 -9.78
CA THR A 83 11.29 -1.57 -10.23
C THR A 83 10.71 -0.77 -11.38
N LEU A 84 10.64 -1.36 -12.56
CA LEU A 84 10.16 -0.68 -13.77
C LEU A 84 9.03 -1.44 -14.46
N MET A 85 8.10 -0.69 -15.07
CA MET A 85 7.06 -1.22 -15.96
C MET A 85 7.37 -0.75 -17.38
N ALA A 86 7.60 -1.67 -18.31
CA ALA A 86 7.95 -1.35 -19.69
C ALA A 86 7.42 -2.42 -20.67
N PRO A 87 7.24 -2.09 -21.96
CA PRO A 87 6.93 -3.07 -23.01
C PRO A 87 7.92 -4.23 -23.03
N SER A 88 7.42 -5.43 -23.32
CA SER A 88 8.18 -6.69 -23.30
C SER A 88 9.45 -6.63 -24.15
N GLN A 89 9.40 -5.91 -25.27
CA GLN A 89 10.53 -5.71 -26.17
C GLN A 89 11.70 -4.98 -25.50
N LEU A 90 11.43 -3.96 -24.68
CA LEU A 90 12.47 -3.24 -23.93
C LEU A 90 13.01 -4.09 -22.77
N MET A 91 12.13 -4.81 -22.07
CA MET A 91 12.53 -5.75 -21.03
C MET A 91 13.47 -6.85 -21.56
N ASN A 92 13.21 -7.36 -22.76
CA ASN A 92 14.05 -8.41 -23.36
C ASN A 92 15.43 -7.89 -23.74
N LYS A 93 15.53 -6.66 -24.29
CA LYS A 93 16.83 -6.02 -24.57
C LYS A 93 17.63 -5.81 -23.29
N PHE A 94 16.98 -5.26 -22.26
CA PHE A 94 17.60 -5.00 -20.97
C PHE A 94 18.13 -6.29 -20.32
N ARG A 95 17.35 -7.39 -20.37
CA ARG A 95 17.80 -8.71 -19.89
C ARG A 95 18.98 -9.26 -20.68
N ALA A 96 19.00 -9.10 -22.00
CA ALA A 96 20.12 -9.55 -22.83
C ALA A 96 21.41 -8.80 -22.48
N GLU A 97 21.34 -7.48 -22.32
CA GLU A 97 22.48 -6.64 -21.91
C GLU A 97 23.00 -7.03 -20.51
N ILE A 98 22.12 -7.28 -19.54
CA ILE A 98 22.53 -7.78 -18.21
C ILE A 98 23.27 -9.11 -18.33
N ASN A 99 22.71 -10.07 -19.08
CA ASN A 99 23.32 -11.39 -19.26
C ASN A 99 24.70 -11.32 -19.94
N GLU A 100 24.90 -10.40 -20.89
CA GLU A 100 26.20 -10.19 -21.53
C GLU A 100 27.24 -9.68 -20.52
N LEU A 101 26.86 -8.75 -19.65
CA LEU A 101 27.74 -8.23 -18.59
C LEU A 101 28.09 -9.28 -17.53
N GLU A 102 27.18 -10.21 -17.24
CA GLU A 102 27.42 -11.33 -16.32
C GLU A 102 28.38 -12.39 -16.91
N ASN A 103 28.37 -12.60 -18.22
CA ASN A 103 29.22 -13.59 -18.89
C ASN A 103 30.63 -13.06 -19.27
N THR A 104 30.90 -11.78 -19.02
CA THR A 104 32.19 -11.13 -19.35
C THR A 104 33.08 -10.91 -18.11
N ASN A 105 32.61 -11.28 -16.91
CA ASN A 105 33.37 -11.32 -15.66
C ASN A 105 33.65 -12.76 -15.22
#